data_AF-A0A7S0TRY5-F1
#
_entry.id   AF-A0A7S0TRY5-F1
#
_cell.length_a   1.000
_cell.length_b   1.000
_cell.length_c   1.000
_cell.angle_alpha   90.00
_cell.angle_beta   90.00
_cell.angle_gamma   90.00
#
_symmetry.space_group_name_H-M   'P 1'
#
loop_
_entity.id
_entity.type
_entity.pdbx_description
1 polymer ?
#
loop_
_entity_poly.entity_id
_entity_poly.type
_entity_poly.pdbx_seq_one_letter_code
_entity_poly.pdbx_strand_id
1 'polypeptide(L)'
;HSHDVKWGSGSTQQSVTAHKNKDDFNSLWIIRGAHGVDCPQGTRLREGQMIRLTHHATGRNLHSHGHQSPLSRQQEVSCFGDDREGDHGDDWVIFGEGGELR
;
A
#
# COMPACT_ATOMS: atom_id res chain seq x y z
N HIS A 1 -7.47 4.97 -1.26
CA HIS A 1 -8.79 4.48 -0.83
C HIS A 1 -8.89 3.01 -1.21
N SER A 2 -9.49 2.16 -0.38
CA SER A 2 -9.72 0.75 -0.70
C SER A 2 -10.98 0.22 0.00
N HIS A 3 -11.56 -0.86 -0.48
CA HIS A 3 -12.77 -1.45 0.07
C HIS A 3 -12.81 -2.94 -0.29
N ASP A 4 -13.74 -3.73 0.24
CA ASP A 4 -13.80 -5.18 0.00
C ASP A 4 -14.38 -5.56 -1.38
N VAL A 5 -13.84 -4.95 -2.44
CA VAL A 5 -14.06 -5.31 -3.84
C VAL A 5 -12.71 -5.59 -4.47
N LYS A 6 -12.65 -6.67 -5.24
CA LYS A 6 -11.45 -7.14 -5.93
C LYS A 6 -11.38 -6.61 -7.36
N TRP A 7 -10.18 -6.57 -7.92
CA TRP A 7 -10.03 -6.37 -9.35
C TRP A 7 -10.71 -7.50 -10.12
N GLY A 8 -11.43 -7.17 -11.20
CA GLY A 8 -12.11 -8.16 -12.05
C GLY A 8 -11.17 -8.87 -13.05
N SER A 9 -9.91 -8.46 -13.10
CA SER A 9 -8.83 -9.03 -13.90
C SER A 9 -7.50 -8.85 -13.14
N GLY A 10 -6.36 -9.19 -13.74
CA GLY A 10 -5.07 -9.02 -13.09
C GLY A 10 -4.87 -10.05 -11.97
N SER A 11 -4.45 -9.61 -10.78
CA SER A 11 -4.21 -10.52 -9.66
C SER A 11 -5.49 -10.97 -8.95
N THR A 12 -6.63 -10.31 -9.20
CA THR A 12 -7.88 -10.48 -8.45
C THR A 12 -7.77 -10.18 -6.95
N GLN A 13 -6.71 -9.47 -6.53
CA GLN A 13 -6.58 -8.96 -5.17
C GLN A 13 -7.51 -7.77 -4.91
N GLN A 14 -7.57 -7.31 -3.66
CA GLN A 14 -8.42 -6.18 -3.29
C GLN A 14 -8.02 -4.92 -4.07
N SER A 15 -9.01 -4.19 -4.57
CA SER A 15 -8.78 -2.99 -5.35
C SER A 15 -8.32 -1.82 -4.48
N VAL A 16 -7.48 -0.97 -5.05
CA VAL A 16 -7.06 0.30 -4.46
C VAL A 16 -7.25 1.41 -5.50
N THR A 17 -7.85 2.51 -5.08
CA THR A 17 -8.23 3.62 -5.96
C THR A 17 -7.97 4.97 -5.30
N ALA A 18 -8.00 6.03 -6.11
CA ALA A 18 -8.18 7.38 -5.61
C ALA A 18 -9.68 7.64 -5.38
N HIS A 19 -10.01 8.42 -4.34
CA HIS A 19 -11.38 8.77 -4.00
C HIS A 19 -11.50 10.27 -3.74
N LYS A 20 -12.63 10.87 -4.13
CA LYS A 20 -12.84 12.33 -4.04
C LYS A 20 -13.19 12.80 -2.64
N ASN A 21 -13.93 11.99 -1.88
CA ASN A 21 -14.29 12.32 -0.51
C ASN A 21 -13.08 12.08 0.40
N LYS A 22 -12.58 13.16 1.01
CA LYS A 22 -11.41 13.14 1.90
C LYS A 22 -11.72 12.54 3.27
N ASP A 23 -12.97 12.63 3.70
CA ASP A 23 -13.44 12.17 5.01
C ASP A 23 -13.95 10.72 4.99
N ASP A 24 -13.73 10.03 3.86
CA ASP A 24 -14.13 8.65 3.71
C ASP A 24 -13.21 7.74 4.54
N PHE A 25 -13.80 6.99 5.46
CA PHE A 25 -13.08 6.07 6.36
C PHE A 25 -12.24 5.03 5.63
N ASN A 26 -12.67 4.60 4.44
CA ASN A 26 -11.91 3.70 3.54
C ASN A 26 -10.73 4.40 2.84
N SER A 27 -10.43 5.63 3.22
CA SER A 27 -9.22 6.35 2.79
C SER A 27 -8.14 6.42 3.87
N LEU A 28 -8.39 5.85 5.06
CA LEU A 28 -7.42 5.82 6.16
C LEU A 28 -6.39 4.69 6.01
N TRP A 29 -5.12 5.02 6.25
CA TRP A 29 -3.98 4.09 6.20
C TRP A 29 -3.14 4.22 7.47
N ILE A 30 -2.55 3.11 7.89
CA ILE A 30 -1.65 3.01 9.04
C ILE A 30 -0.23 2.76 8.51
N ILE A 31 0.73 3.58 8.93
CA ILE A 31 2.15 3.37 8.61
C ILE A 31 2.74 2.33 9.56
N ARG A 32 3.51 1.40 9.01
CA ARG A 32 4.26 0.37 9.75
C ARG A 32 5.68 0.23 9.25
N GLY A 33 6.50 -0.46 10.03
CA GLY A 33 7.82 -0.90 9.58
C GLY A 33 7.70 -1.85 8.40
N ALA A 34 8.74 -1.86 7.57
CA ALA A 34 8.96 -2.89 6.55
C ALA A 34 8.94 -4.30 7.16
N HIS A 35 8.85 -5.33 6.33
CA HIS A 35 8.88 -6.71 6.80
C HIS A 35 10.10 -6.99 7.69
N GLY A 36 9.86 -7.57 8.87
CA GLY A 36 10.90 -7.87 9.85
C GLY A 36 11.51 -6.66 10.58
N VAL A 37 10.98 -5.45 10.36
CA VAL A 37 11.49 -4.22 10.99
C VAL A 37 10.48 -3.69 12.00
N ASP A 38 10.90 -3.62 13.26
CA ASP A 38 10.12 -2.95 14.31
C ASP A 38 10.04 -1.45 14.06
N CYS A 39 8.82 -0.90 14.16
CA CYS A 39 8.56 0.53 14.04
C CYS A 39 7.56 0.95 15.13
N PRO A 40 8.04 1.25 16.35
CA PRO A 40 7.19 1.71 17.44
C PRO A 40 6.44 2.99 17.07
N GLN A 41 5.25 3.17 17.63
CA GLN A 41 4.49 4.41 17.46
C GLN A 41 5.31 5.63 17.92
N GLY A 42 5.28 6.70 17.12
CA GLY A 42 6.08 7.91 17.34
C GLY A 42 7.48 7.86 16.71
N THR A 43 7.86 6.76 16.06
CA THR A 43 9.10 6.69 15.30
C THR A 43 9.10 7.72 14.17
N ARG A 44 10.15 8.54 14.11
CA ARG A 44 10.32 9.55 13.07
C ARG A 44 10.72 8.88 11.76
N LEU A 45 9.96 9.13 10.70
CA LEU A 45 10.28 8.67 9.36
C LEU A 45 11.41 9.48 8.72
N ARG A 46 12.24 8.81 7.93
CA ARG A 46 13.34 9.41 7.16
C ARG A 46 13.18 9.10 5.68
N GLU A 47 13.65 9.99 4.83
CA GLU A 47 13.79 9.70 3.40
C GLU A 47 14.68 8.48 3.17
N GLY A 48 14.34 7.66 2.18
CA GLY A 48 14.98 6.38 1.88
C GLY A 48 14.57 5.23 2.79
N GLN A 49 13.80 5.49 3.86
CA GLN A 49 13.31 4.42 4.74
C GLN A 49 12.23 3.60 4.03
N MET A 50 12.21 2.29 4.27
CA MET A 50 11.13 1.43 3.83
C MET A 50 10.04 1.33 4.90
N ILE A 51 8.79 1.40 4.47
CA ILE A 51 7.59 1.31 5.30
C ILE A 51 6.55 0.42 4.63
N ARG A 52 5.53 0.02 5.38
CA ARG A 52 4.30 -0.55 4.83
C ARG A 52 3.12 0.37 5.11
N LEU A 53 2.19 0.43 4.16
CA LEU A 53 0.94 1.15 4.30
C LEU A 53 -0.20 0.14 4.44
N THR A 54 -0.76 -0.01 5.64
CA THR A 54 -1.86 -0.95 5.90
C THR A 54 -3.20 -0.19 5.87
N HIS A 55 -4.14 -0.64 5.05
CA HIS A 55 -5.47 -0.06 4.97
C HIS A 55 -6.22 -0.28 6.28
N HIS A 56 -6.73 0.80 6.89
CA HIS A 56 -7.27 0.76 8.25
C HIS A 56 -8.46 -0.20 8.38
N ALA A 57 -9.39 -0.15 7.44
CA ALA A 57 -10.64 -0.91 7.55
C ALA A 57 -10.47 -2.40 7.25
N THR A 58 -9.55 -2.78 6.37
CA THR A 58 -9.42 -4.17 5.88
C THR A 58 -8.18 -4.90 6.41
N GLY A 59 -7.23 -4.18 7.02
CA GLY A 59 -5.99 -4.78 7.52
C GLY A 59 -5.00 -5.24 6.44
N ARG A 60 -5.33 -5.04 5.16
CA ARG A 60 -4.51 -5.41 4.00
C ARG A 60 -3.47 -4.34 3.69
N ASN A 61 -2.32 -4.72 3.13
CA ASN A 61 -1.22 -3.81 2.82
C ASN A 61 -1.32 -3.27 1.38
N LEU A 62 -0.93 -2.02 1.16
CA LEU A 62 -0.69 -1.49 -0.18
C LEU A 62 0.41 -2.32 -0.83
N HIS A 63 0.13 -2.86 -2.00
CA HIS A 63 0.96 -3.88 -2.61
C HIS A 63 1.11 -3.64 -4.11
N SER A 64 2.26 -4.02 -4.66
CA SER A 64 2.51 -4.03 -6.09
C SER A 64 3.31 -5.28 -6.49
N HIS A 65 3.08 -5.75 -7.70
CA HIS A 65 3.66 -6.99 -8.21
C HIS A 65 3.65 -7.06 -9.74
N GLY A 66 4.18 -8.15 -10.30
CA GLY A 66 4.32 -8.36 -11.74
C GLY A 66 3.02 -8.56 -12.56
N HIS A 67 1.83 -8.29 -12.00
CA HIS A 67 0.59 -8.29 -12.77
C HIS A 67 0.38 -6.95 -13.49
N GLN A 68 -0.22 -6.99 -14.68
CA GLN A 68 -0.59 -5.78 -15.41
C GLN A 68 -1.88 -5.19 -14.87
N SER A 69 -1.85 -3.89 -14.58
CA SER A 69 -3.01 -3.08 -14.24
C SER A 69 -4.05 -3.09 -15.38
N PRO A 70 -5.36 -3.05 -15.04
CA PRO A 70 -6.44 -3.23 -16.02
C PRO A 70 -6.53 -2.13 -17.07
N LEU A 71 -6.06 -0.90 -16.77
CA LEU A 71 -6.24 0.26 -17.64
C LEU A 71 -4.94 0.68 -18.33
N SER A 72 -3.86 0.91 -17.58
CA SER A 72 -2.62 1.47 -18.13
C SER A 72 -1.62 0.42 -18.59
N ARG A 73 -1.86 -0.87 -18.30
CA ARG A 73 -0.93 -1.98 -18.55
C ARG A 73 0.42 -1.86 -17.83
N GLN A 74 0.56 -0.92 -16.89
CA GLN A 74 1.69 -0.84 -15.95
C GLN A 74 1.55 -1.89 -14.84
N GLN A 75 2.45 -1.92 -13.85
CA GLN A 75 2.27 -2.78 -12.68
C GLN A 75 0.96 -2.45 -11.96
N GLU A 76 0.22 -3.51 -11.59
CA GLU A 76 -0.97 -3.41 -10.79
C GLU A 76 -0.61 -3.02 -9.35
N VAL A 77 -1.38 -2.08 -8.81
CA VAL A 77 -1.38 -1.77 -7.39
C VAL A 77 -2.66 -2.34 -6.80
N SER A 78 -2.55 -3.01 -5.66
CA SER A 78 -3.64 -3.70 -4.99
C SER A 78 -3.55 -3.51 -3.47
N CYS A 79 -4.49 -4.10 -2.74
CA CYS A 79 -4.31 -4.43 -1.34
C CYS A 79 -4.17 -5.95 -1.17
N PHE A 80 -3.09 -6.38 -0.54
CA PHE A 80 -2.72 -7.78 -0.37
C PHE A 80 -2.52 -8.15 1.10
N GLY A 81 -2.47 -9.45 1.36
CA GLY A 81 -2.25 -9.99 2.69
C GLY A 81 -3.53 -10.11 3.52
N ASP A 82 -3.33 -10.53 4.76
CA ASP A 82 -4.37 -10.66 5.77
C ASP A 82 -3.77 -10.36 7.14
N ASP A 83 -4.55 -9.74 8.02
CA ASP A 83 -4.12 -9.37 9.37
C ASP A 83 -2.71 -8.76 9.45
N ARG A 84 -2.38 -7.94 8.46
CA ARG A 84 -1.13 -7.17 8.34
C ARG A 84 0.11 -8.01 7.99
N GLU A 85 -0.07 -9.28 7.68
CA GLU A 85 0.94 -10.15 7.06
C GLU A 85 0.90 -10.00 5.54
N GLY A 86 2.03 -10.24 4.89
CA GLY A 86 2.17 -10.10 3.43
C GLY A 86 3.56 -10.50 2.96
N ASP A 87 4.04 -9.86 1.90
CA ASP A 87 5.37 -10.13 1.34
C ASP A 87 6.11 -8.84 0.94
N HIS A 88 7.31 -8.98 0.37
CA HIS A 88 8.16 -7.85 0.02
C HIS A 88 7.55 -6.85 -0.99
N GLY A 89 6.48 -7.22 -1.71
CA GLY A 89 5.71 -6.29 -2.54
C GLY A 89 4.94 -5.22 -1.77
N ASP A 90 4.90 -5.33 -0.43
CA ASP A 90 4.27 -4.35 0.46
C ASP A 90 5.24 -3.27 0.97
N ASP A 91 6.55 -3.42 0.76
CA ASP A 91 7.57 -2.52 1.30
C ASP A 91 7.81 -1.36 0.33
N TRP A 92 7.51 -0.14 0.78
CA TRP A 92 7.61 1.09 -0.01
C TRP A 92 8.69 2.01 0.53
N VAL A 93 9.53 2.57 -0.35
CA VAL A 93 10.52 3.58 0.01
C VAL A 93 9.85 4.96 0.01
N ILE A 94 10.04 5.71 1.11
CA ILE A 94 9.59 7.10 1.20
C ILE A 94 10.64 8.07 0.67
N PHE A 95 10.21 9.00 -0.17
CA PHE A 95 11.03 10.11 -0.68
C PHE A 95 10.47 11.45 -0.22
N GLY A 96 11.35 12.42 -0.01
CA GLY A 96 10.94 13.81 0.18
C GLY A 96 10.40 14.40 -1.13
N GLU A 97 9.79 15.58 -1.05
CA GLU A 97 9.43 16.31 -2.27
C GLU A 97 10.67 16.55 -3.14
N GLY A 98 10.64 16.07 -4.39
CA GLY A 98 11.77 16.16 -5.32
C GLY A 98 12.84 15.07 -5.16
N GLY A 99 12.65 14.09 -4.27
CA GLY A 99 13.48 12.90 -4.20
C GLY A 99 13.26 11.98 -5.41
N GLU A 100 14.33 11.39 -5.93
CA GLU A 100 14.30 10.50 -7.09
C GLU A 100 14.92 9.14 -6.73
N LEU A 101 14.36 8.06 -7.27
CA LEU A 101 14.97 6.73 -7.22
C LEU A 101 16.24 6.78 -8.07
N ARG A 102 17.41 6.76 -7.44
CA ARG A 102 18.71 6.65 -8.13
C ARG A 102 18.94 5.25 -8.67
#